data_AF-A0A423N7P0-F1
#
_entry.id   AF-A0A423N7P0-F1
#
_cell.length_a   1.000
_cell.length_b   1.000
_cell.length_c   1.000
_cell.angle_alpha   90.00
_cell.angle_beta   90.00
_cell.angle_gamma   90.00
#
_symmetry.space_group_name_H-M   'P 1'
#
loop_
_entity.id
_entity.type
_entity.pdbx_description
1 polymer ?
#
loop_
_entity_poly.entity_id
_entity_poly.type
_entity_poly.pdbx_seq_one_letter_code
_entity_poly.pdbx_strand_id
1 'polypeptide(L)'
;MQFKTLAVSLLGLMWTIPALAETTPFSPTKGVDATLILEGSKLNIAVKSETHSESRTIDFEAENELHLQFDDFNFDGAQDFAVWQLDDGMGTYHYYRVFIYQVKTGTFEELQPDCGDGFVNLRVDKKRKALLSTYWEMNMPKQCITRFTKRKT
;
A
#
# COMPACT_ATOMS: atom_id res chain seq x y z
N MET A 1 65.56 11.61 -18.03
CA MET A 1 64.62 12.70 -18.39
C MET A 1 63.21 12.13 -18.28
N GLN A 2 62.41 12.53 -17.28
CA GLN A 2 61.41 13.63 -17.36
C GLN A 2 60.24 13.21 -18.31
N PHE A 3 58.94 13.16 -17.98
CA PHE A 3 58.04 13.85 -17.02
C PHE A 3 56.89 12.89 -16.62
N LYS A 4 56.50 12.78 -15.34
CA LYS A 4 55.30 13.37 -14.69
C LYS A 4 54.02 13.45 -15.54
N THR A 5 53.01 12.66 -15.14
CA THR A 5 51.61 13.10 -15.09
C THR A 5 50.87 12.34 -13.99
N LEU A 6 50.48 13.06 -12.93
CA LEU A 6 49.54 12.58 -11.92
C LEU A 6 48.14 12.53 -12.56
N ALA A 7 47.55 11.36 -12.64
CA ALA A 7 46.12 11.21 -12.88
C ALA A 7 45.39 11.28 -11.53
N VAL A 8 44.90 12.46 -11.17
CA VAL A 8 43.91 12.61 -10.09
C VAL A 8 42.56 12.25 -10.68
N SER A 9 42.10 11.01 -10.48
CA SER A 9 40.73 10.64 -10.80
C SER A 9 39.85 11.01 -9.61
N LEU A 10 38.97 11.99 -9.81
CA LEU A 10 37.92 12.36 -8.85
C LEU A 10 37.05 11.13 -8.56
N LEU A 11 37.09 10.64 -7.33
CA LEU A 11 35.99 9.83 -6.79
C LEU A 11 34.77 10.75 -6.67
N GLY A 12 33.81 10.60 -7.57
CA GLY A 12 32.47 11.14 -7.37
C GLY A 12 31.84 10.42 -6.18
N LEU A 13 31.68 11.10 -5.05
CA LEU A 13 30.81 10.64 -3.98
C LEU A 13 29.38 10.60 -4.54
N MET A 14 28.89 9.41 -4.85
CA MET A 14 27.47 9.15 -5.00
C MET A 14 26.83 9.40 -3.63
N TRP A 15 26.27 10.58 -3.42
CA TRP A 15 25.39 10.82 -2.29
C TRP A 15 24.11 10.03 -2.54
N THR A 16 24.00 8.86 -1.93
CA THR A 16 22.71 8.20 -1.77
C THR A 16 21.88 9.12 -0.88
N ILE A 17 20.87 9.78 -1.46
CA ILE A 17 19.85 10.47 -0.66
C ILE A 17 19.14 9.36 0.13
N PRO A 18 19.19 9.35 1.47
CA PRO A 18 18.43 8.38 2.23
C PRO A 18 16.94 8.60 1.90
N ALA A 19 16.25 7.54 1.49
CA ALA A 19 14.80 7.58 1.35
C ALA A 19 14.21 7.98 2.70
N LEU A 20 13.52 9.12 2.76
CA LEU A 20 12.91 9.59 3.99
C LEU A 20 11.68 8.73 4.29
N ALA A 21 11.63 8.15 5.49
CA ALA A 21 10.46 7.41 5.93
C ALA A 21 9.25 8.37 6.08
N GLU A 22 8.15 8.10 5.38
CA GLU A 22 6.91 8.85 5.50
C GLU A 22 6.09 8.29 6.67
N THR A 23 5.87 9.10 7.70
CA THR A 23 5.05 8.73 8.87
C THR A 23 3.67 9.36 8.77
N THR A 24 2.63 8.53 8.73
CA THR A 24 1.24 8.96 8.60
C THR A 24 0.39 8.43 9.75
N PRO A 25 0.06 9.28 10.74
CA PRO A 25 -0.90 8.92 11.79
C PRO A 25 -2.35 9.07 11.30
N PHE A 26 -3.22 8.17 11.71
CA PHE A 26 -4.67 8.24 11.48
C PHE A 26 -5.44 7.45 12.55
N SER A 27 -6.77 7.57 12.55
CA SER A 27 -7.64 6.87 13.50
C SER A 27 -8.68 6.05 12.74
N PRO A 28 -8.58 4.70 12.75
CA PRO A 28 -9.54 3.83 12.05
C PRO A 28 -10.95 3.97 12.62
N THR A 29 -11.02 4.11 13.95
CA THR A 29 -12.27 4.34 14.68
C THR A 29 -11.94 5.04 16.00
N LYS A 30 -12.97 5.59 16.65
CA LYS A 30 -12.81 6.35 17.90
C LYS A 30 -12.10 5.50 18.97
N GLY A 31 -11.05 6.07 19.56
CA GLY A 31 -10.28 5.41 20.64
C GLY A 31 -9.21 4.44 20.14
N VAL A 32 -8.96 4.42 18.83
CA VAL A 32 -7.89 3.64 18.21
C VAL A 32 -6.99 4.57 17.41
N ASP A 33 -5.70 4.55 17.71
CA ASP A 33 -4.66 5.27 16.99
C ASP A 33 -3.90 4.28 16.11
N ALA A 34 -3.71 4.63 14.85
CA ALA A 34 -2.87 3.89 13.91
C ALA A 34 -1.77 4.79 13.36
N THR A 35 -0.58 4.24 13.16
CA THR A 35 0.55 4.94 12.53
C THR A 35 1.14 4.05 11.45
N LEU A 36 1.22 4.60 10.25
CA LEU A 36 1.87 3.97 9.10
C LEU A 36 3.23 4.62 8.90
N ILE A 37 4.28 3.82 8.76
CA ILE A 37 5.62 4.30 8.41
C ILE A 37 6.05 3.60 7.12
N LEU A 38 6.11 4.36 6.04
CA LEU A 38 6.51 3.87 4.72
C LEU A 38 7.96 4.26 4.46
N GLU A 39 8.84 3.27 4.34
CA GLU A 39 10.28 3.45 4.11
C GLU A 39 10.71 2.57 2.93
N GLY A 40 10.84 3.17 1.74
CA GLY A 40 11.11 2.44 0.51
C GLY A 40 9.99 1.41 0.23
N SER A 41 10.37 0.13 0.14
CA SER A 41 9.44 -0.98 -0.08
C SER A 41 8.89 -1.61 1.21
N LYS A 42 9.03 -0.94 2.36
CA LYS A 42 8.57 -1.46 3.65
C LYS A 42 7.52 -0.57 4.27
N LEU A 43 6.45 -1.20 4.77
CA LEU A 43 5.43 -0.54 5.58
C LEU A 43 5.46 -1.11 6.99
N ASN A 44 5.77 -0.27 7.98
CA ASN A 44 5.44 -0.59 9.36
C ASN A 44 4.04 -0.05 9.70
N ILE A 45 3.23 -0.91 10.31
CA ILE A 45 1.89 -0.59 10.78
C ILE A 45 1.93 -0.74 12.29
N ALA A 46 1.60 0.30 13.03
CA ALA A 46 1.40 0.25 14.47
C ALA A 46 -0.04 0.64 14.79
N VAL A 47 -0.71 -0.13 15.64
CA VAL A 47 -2.08 0.13 16.11
C VAL A 47 -2.09 0.09 17.63
N LYS A 48 -2.77 1.07 18.24
CA LYS A 48 -2.89 1.20 19.69
C LYS A 48 -4.30 1.62 20.09
N SER A 49 -4.78 1.01 21.17
CA SER A 49 -6.01 1.37 21.88
C SER A 49 -5.76 1.27 23.38
N GLU A 50 -6.79 1.46 24.21
CA GLU A 50 -6.68 1.30 25.67
C GLU A 50 -6.27 -0.12 26.09
N THR A 51 -6.75 -1.15 25.36
CA THR A 51 -6.59 -2.56 25.74
C THR A 51 -5.73 -3.37 24.79
N HIS A 52 -5.37 -2.83 23.63
CA HIS A 52 -4.62 -3.53 22.58
C HIS A 52 -3.49 -2.65 22.03
N SER A 53 -2.34 -3.26 21.76
CA SER A 53 -1.22 -2.62 21.08
C SER A 53 -0.50 -3.65 20.24
N GLU A 54 -0.31 -3.33 18.96
CA GLU A 54 0.45 -4.19 18.05
C GLU A 54 1.27 -3.37 17.06
N SER A 55 2.30 -4.00 16.52
CA SER A 55 3.01 -3.50 15.35
C SER A 55 3.44 -4.67 14.48
N ARG A 56 3.41 -4.47 13.17
CA ARG A 56 3.95 -5.42 12.20
C ARG A 56 4.56 -4.68 11.01
N THR A 57 5.47 -5.36 10.33
CA THR A 57 6.08 -4.85 9.10
C THR A 57 5.63 -5.71 7.94
N ILE A 58 5.35 -5.06 6.82
CA ILE A 58 5.04 -5.69 5.53
C ILE A 58 6.11 -5.25 4.55
N ASP A 59 6.80 -6.22 3.95
CA ASP A 59 7.69 -5.99 2.82
C ASP A 59 6.85 -6.05 1.52
N PHE A 60 7.16 -5.16 0.59
CA PHE A 60 6.59 -5.12 -0.75
C PHE A 60 7.67 -5.54 -1.75
N GLU A 61 7.29 -6.41 -2.68
CA GLU A 61 8.08 -6.72 -3.86
C GLU A 61 7.76 -5.64 -4.90
N ALA A 62 8.38 -4.47 -4.73
CA ALA A 62 8.10 -3.26 -5.50
C ALA A 62 9.39 -2.55 -5.89
N GLU A 63 9.56 -2.27 -7.18
CA GLU A 63 10.63 -1.40 -7.67
C GLU A 63 10.18 0.07 -7.71
N ASN A 64 8.90 0.30 -8.01
CA ASN A 64 8.30 1.64 -8.02
C ASN A 64 8.01 2.17 -6.62
N GLU A 65 7.90 3.50 -6.52
CA GLU A 65 7.53 4.19 -5.29
C GLU A 65 6.14 3.75 -4.80
N LEU A 66 6.04 3.53 -3.49
CA LEU A 66 4.80 3.18 -2.81
C LEU A 66 4.08 4.45 -2.36
N HIS A 67 2.75 4.43 -2.43
CA HIS A 67 1.90 5.54 -2.01
C HIS A 67 0.77 5.06 -1.10
N LEU A 68 0.41 5.87 -0.11
CA LEU A 68 -0.70 5.61 0.78
C LEU A 68 -2.01 6.24 0.27
N GLN A 69 -3.11 5.50 0.42
CA GLN A 69 -4.46 5.99 0.20
C GLN A 69 -5.37 5.57 1.36
N PHE A 70 -6.21 6.47 1.85
CA PHE A 70 -7.18 6.20 2.91
C PHE A 70 -8.61 6.31 2.39
N ASP A 71 -9.46 5.35 2.73
CA ASP A 71 -10.91 5.38 2.46
C ASP A 71 -11.62 4.38 3.40
N ASP A 72 -12.94 4.27 3.32
CA ASP A 72 -13.73 3.17 3.90
C ASP A 72 -13.96 2.13 2.79
N PHE A 73 -13.02 1.18 2.64
CA PHE A 73 -12.97 0.28 1.49
C PHE A 73 -14.03 -0.83 1.59
N ASN A 74 -14.38 -1.27 2.80
CA ASN A 74 -15.39 -2.29 3.05
C ASN A 74 -16.79 -1.73 3.38
N PHE A 75 -16.94 -0.40 3.47
CA PHE A 75 -18.18 0.33 3.73
C PHE A 75 -18.79 0.08 5.12
N ASP A 76 -17.96 -0.20 6.12
CA ASP A 76 -18.37 -0.45 7.51
C ASP A 76 -18.30 0.79 8.44
N GLY A 77 -17.73 1.89 7.92
CA GLY A 77 -17.58 3.16 8.63
C GLY A 77 -16.29 3.31 9.43
N ALA A 78 -15.43 2.30 9.49
CA ALA A 78 -14.05 2.43 9.92
C ALA A 78 -13.19 2.95 8.76
N GLN A 79 -12.14 3.71 9.10
CA GLN A 79 -11.16 4.15 8.10
C GLN A 79 -10.12 3.05 7.86
N ASP A 80 -10.00 2.67 6.61
CA ASP A 80 -9.07 1.69 6.08
C ASP A 80 -7.92 2.40 5.33
N PHE A 81 -6.95 1.62 4.85
CA PHE A 81 -5.92 2.15 3.96
C PHE A 81 -5.57 1.17 2.83
N ALA A 82 -4.96 1.69 1.78
CA ALA A 82 -4.34 0.93 0.72
C ALA A 82 -2.94 1.47 0.45
N VAL A 83 -2.04 0.57 0.06
CA VAL A 83 -0.75 0.92 -0.52
C VAL A 83 -0.84 0.66 -2.01
N TRP A 84 -0.36 1.59 -2.83
CA TRP A 84 -0.32 1.41 -4.28
C TRP A 84 0.97 1.86 -4.91
N GLN A 85 1.28 1.29 -6.07
CA GLN A 85 2.41 1.63 -6.91
C GLN A 85 2.00 1.54 -8.39
N LEU A 86 2.80 2.11 -9.28
CA LEU A 86 2.74 1.75 -10.70
C LEU A 86 3.29 0.33 -10.89
N ASP A 87 2.73 -0.43 -11.84
CA ASP A 87 3.23 -1.75 -12.16
C ASP A 87 4.70 -1.70 -12.58
N ASP A 88 5.48 -2.67 -12.10
CA ASP A 88 6.93 -2.74 -12.36
C ASP A 88 7.25 -3.18 -13.81
N GLY A 89 6.22 -3.46 -14.62
CA GLY A 89 6.37 -3.77 -16.03
C GLY A 89 6.47 -2.51 -16.90
N MET A 90 5.34 -2.08 -17.44
CA MET A 90 5.28 -0.90 -18.33
C MET A 90 4.91 0.38 -17.58
N GLY A 91 4.70 0.33 -16.25
CA GLY A 91 4.33 1.49 -15.44
C GLY A 91 3.01 2.14 -15.87
N THR A 92 2.08 1.34 -16.39
CA THR A 92 0.82 1.81 -16.97
C THR A 92 -0.35 1.68 -15.99
N TYR A 93 -0.28 0.71 -15.08
CA TYR A 93 -1.38 0.37 -14.19
C TYR A 93 -1.02 0.62 -12.74
N HIS A 94 -2.00 1.04 -11.96
CA HIS A 94 -1.83 1.17 -10.52
C HIS A 94 -2.19 -0.16 -9.86
N TYR A 95 -1.25 -0.75 -9.13
CA TYR A 95 -1.45 -1.97 -8.35
C TYR A 95 -1.68 -1.61 -6.88
N TYR A 96 -2.78 -2.08 -6.30
CA TYR A 96 -3.18 -1.77 -4.93
C TYR A 96 -3.16 -3.03 -4.04
N ARG A 97 -2.63 -2.88 -2.82
CA ARG A 97 -2.87 -3.78 -1.68
C ARG A 97 -3.76 -3.05 -0.68
N VAL A 98 -4.93 -3.59 -0.40
CA VAL A 98 -5.96 -2.95 0.43
C VAL A 98 -5.99 -3.60 1.81
N PHE A 99 -5.99 -2.81 2.86
CA PHE A 99 -5.92 -3.26 4.26
C PHE A 99 -7.13 -2.75 5.03
N ILE A 100 -7.96 -3.68 5.51
CA ILE A 100 -9.23 -3.42 6.17
C ILE A 100 -9.07 -3.52 7.69
N TYR A 101 -9.53 -2.52 8.42
CA TYR A 101 -9.50 -2.55 9.87
C TYR A 101 -10.54 -3.54 10.42
N GLN A 102 -10.08 -4.49 11.23
CA GLN A 102 -10.92 -5.48 11.90
C GLN A 102 -11.19 -5.05 13.34
N VAL A 103 -12.37 -4.48 13.59
CA VAL A 103 -12.78 -4.01 14.93
C VAL A 103 -12.66 -5.09 16.01
N LYS A 104 -12.93 -6.36 15.66
CA LYS A 104 -12.91 -7.47 16.62
C LYS A 104 -11.51 -7.81 17.13
N THR A 105 -10.50 -7.72 16.26
CA THR A 105 -9.12 -8.09 16.58
C THR A 105 -8.26 -6.87 16.88
N GLY A 106 -8.70 -5.67 16.48
CA GLY A 106 -7.92 -4.44 16.60
C GLY A 106 -6.76 -4.38 15.61
N THR A 107 -6.86 -5.10 14.50
CA THR A 107 -5.77 -5.29 13.53
C THR A 107 -6.20 -4.94 12.12
N PHE A 108 -5.24 -4.76 11.20
CA PHE A 108 -5.54 -4.65 9.78
C PHE A 108 -5.42 -6.00 9.08
N GLU A 109 -6.33 -6.33 8.18
CA GLU A 109 -6.25 -7.53 7.34
C GLU A 109 -6.22 -7.15 5.87
N GLU A 110 -5.35 -7.82 5.10
CA GLU A 110 -5.28 -7.59 3.66
C GLU A 110 -6.48 -8.19 2.96
N LEU A 111 -7.17 -7.38 2.16
CA LEU A 111 -8.29 -7.79 1.34
C LEU A 111 -7.79 -8.29 -0.02
N GLN A 112 -8.33 -9.43 -0.45
CA GLN A 112 -8.17 -9.94 -1.81
C GLN A 112 -9.39 -9.59 -2.66
N PRO A 113 -9.21 -9.32 -3.97
CA PRO A 113 -10.34 -9.13 -4.88
C PRO A 113 -11.12 -10.44 -5.08
N ASP A 114 -12.38 -10.35 -5.51
CA ASP A 114 -13.19 -11.53 -5.85
C ASP A 114 -12.71 -12.21 -7.16
N CYS A 115 -11.86 -11.53 -7.94
CA CYS A 115 -11.36 -11.96 -9.24
C CYS A 115 -9.97 -11.38 -9.53
N GLY A 116 -9.16 -12.15 -10.25
CA GLY A 116 -7.76 -11.80 -10.51
C GLY A 116 -6.87 -11.95 -9.27
N ASP A 117 -5.60 -11.61 -9.42
CA ASP A 117 -4.59 -11.82 -8.38
C ASP A 117 -4.31 -10.57 -7.52
N GLY A 118 -4.97 -9.45 -7.82
CA GLY A 118 -4.79 -8.20 -7.10
C GLY A 118 -5.72 -7.08 -7.57
N PHE A 119 -5.74 -5.97 -6.82
CA PHE A 119 -6.53 -4.81 -7.18
C PHE A 119 -5.77 -3.92 -8.17
N VAL A 120 -6.00 -4.12 -9.47
CA VAL A 120 -5.40 -3.26 -10.51
C VAL A 120 -6.38 -2.14 -10.90
N ASN A 121 -5.90 -0.90 -11.00
CA ASN A 121 -6.69 0.29 -11.31
C ASN A 121 -7.94 0.43 -10.42
N LEU A 122 -7.75 0.27 -9.11
CA LEU A 122 -8.81 0.24 -8.12
C LEU A 122 -9.65 1.52 -8.14
N ARG A 123 -10.97 1.36 -8.08
CA ARG A 123 -11.93 2.45 -7.85
C ARG A 123 -12.96 2.04 -6.81
N VAL A 124 -13.22 2.95 -5.86
CA VAL A 124 -14.25 2.78 -4.83
C VAL A 124 -15.59 3.30 -5.34
N ASP A 125 -16.59 2.42 -5.51
CA ASP A 125 -17.95 2.81 -5.86
C ASP A 125 -18.83 2.91 -4.61
N LYS A 126 -18.84 4.11 -4.00
CA LYS A 126 -19.59 4.39 -2.76
C LYS A 126 -21.10 4.22 -2.92
N LYS A 127 -21.64 4.47 -4.12
CA LYS A 127 -23.08 4.34 -4.40
C LYS A 127 -23.51 2.87 -4.41
N ARG A 128 -22.72 2.00 -5.04
CA ARG A 128 -23.00 0.57 -5.14
C ARG A 128 -22.35 -0.27 -4.04
N LYS A 129 -21.59 0.35 -3.13
CA LYS A 129 -20.81 -0.29 -2.07
C LYS A 129 -19.99 -1.47 -2.61
N ALA A 130 -19.15 -1.17 -3.60
CA ALA A 130 -18.29 -2.15 -4.25
C ALA A 130 -16.94 -1.56 -4.61
N LEU A 131 -15.93 -2.42 -4.66
CA LEU A 131 -14.64 -2.09 -5.28
C LEU A 131 -14.64 -2.59 -6.72
N LEU A 132 -14.16 -1.74 -7.61
CA LEU A 132 -14.01 -2.05 -9.03
C LEU A 132 -12.52 -2.09 -9.33
N SER A 133 -12.05 -3.18 -9.91
CA SER A 133 -10.67 -3.32 -10.41
C SER A 133 -10.67 -3.91 -11.82
N THR A 134 -9.54 -3.83 -12.48
CA THR A 134 -9.28 -4.48 -13.76
C THR A 134 -8.59 -5.81 -13.51
N TYR A 135 -8.97 -6.83 -14.26
CA TYR A 135 -8.21 -8.08 -14.39
C TYR A 135 -8.20 -8.50 -15.86
N TRP A 136 -7.37 -9.47 -16.22
CA TRP A 136 -7.24 -9.92 -17.61
C TRP A 136 -7.60 -11.40 -17.74
N GLU A 137 -8.34 -11.71 -18.80
CA GLU A 137 -8.63 -13.09 -19.19
C GLU A 137 -8.35 -13.20 -20.69
N MET A 138 -7.42 -14.10 -21.06
CA MET A 138 -6.93 -14.23 -22.44
C MET A 138 -6.49 -12.88 -23.04
N ASN A 139 -5.74 -12.08 -22.26
CA ASN A 139 -5.26 -10.73 -22.62
C ASN A 139 -6.37 -9.68 -22.89
N MET A 140 -7.64 -9.98 -22.61
CA MET A 140 -8.72 -9.01 -22.67
C MET A 140 -8.95 -8.40 -21.29
N PRO A 141 -8.92 -7.06 -21.14
CA PRO A 141 -9.23 -6.42 -19.87
C PRO A 141 -10.71 -6.62 -19.54
N LYS A 142 -10.97 -7.06 -18.32
CA LYS A 142 -12.29 -7.25 -17.73
C LYS A 142 -12.37 -6.48 -16.42
N GLN A 143 -13.60 -6.15 -16.01
CA GLN A 143 -13.85 -5.51 -14.73
C GLN A 143 -14.16 -6.57 -13.67
N CYS A 144 -13.40 -6.56 -12.58
CA CYS A 144 -13.71 -7.25 -11.36
C CYS A 144 -14.58 -6.36 -10.45
N ILE A 145 -15.56 -6.96 -9.77
CA ILE A 145 -16.43 -6.27 -8.82
C ILE A 145 -16.37 -7.02 -7.49
N THR A 146 -15.62 -6.49 -6.53
CA THR A 146 -15.55 -7.05 -5.17
C THR A 146 -16.66 -6.47 -4.32
N ARG A 147 -17.51 -7.32 -3.74
CA ARG A 147 -18.68 -6.88 -2.96
C ARG A 147 -18.63 -7.34 -1.51
N PHE A 148 -18.93 -6.41 -0.61
CA PHE A 148 -19.13 -6.67 0.82
C PHE A 148 -20.61 -6.81 1.10
N THR A 149 -21.27 -7.82 0.51
CA THR A 149 -22.55 -8.26 1.08
C THR A 149 -22.28 -8.65 2.52
N LYS A 150 -23.03 -8.10 3.48
CA LYS A 150 -22.97 -8.49 4.91
C LYS A 150 -22.83 -10.01 5.00
N ARG A 151 -21.61 -10.53 5.14
CA ARG A 151 -21.40 -11.91 5.55
C ARG A 151 -21.88 -11.92 6.99
N LYS A 152 -23.17 -12.19 7.17
CA LYS A 152 -23.71 -12.59 8.46
C LYS A 152 -22.99 -13.89 8.79
N THR A 153 -21.94 -13.79 9.59
CA THR A 153 -21.58 -14.86 10.52
C THR A 153 -22.28 -14.62 11.84
#